data_AF-A0A9P4TKV2-F1
#
_entry.id   AF-A0A9P4TKV2-F1
#
_cell.length_a   1.000
_cell.length_b   1.000
_cell.length_c   1.000
_cell.angle_alpha   90.00
_cell.angle_beta   90.00
_cell.angle_gamma   90.00
#
_symmetry.space_group_name_H-M   'P 1'
#
loop_
_entity.id
_entity.type
_entity.pdbx_description
1 polymer ?
#
loop_
_entity_poly.entity_id
_entity_poly.type
_entity_poly.pdbx_seq_one_letter_code
_entity_poly.pdbx_strand_id
1 'polypeptide(L)'
;MSAASKSLLRTCVAGTRQPSLLPHVQTRHESTARRHKKLLILPAAPSYNPSSHSPQLVFNPPSAAPSVYHTPVKFLPKDDSRRAMYSAAAAQANAAALRRQTSPVASPGTPLSAGSRLPPRPSAGLPSPVRKPYEKKYHLDAAKIEEIRRLRLSDPEQWTRVRLAEKFGCSQFFVGMVVQAREKARRVAMEQEGMRERWGKRRREAREERERRKELWGRDL
;
A
#
# COMPACT_ATOMS: atom_id res chain seq x y z
N MET A 1 -16.45 35.67 15.13
CA MET A 1 -16.61 36.24 13.77
C MET A 1 -17.47 35.27 12.97
N SER A 2 -18.79 35.51 12.92
CA SER A 2 -19.76 34.66 12.22
C SER A 2 -20.45 35.53 11.17
N ALA A 3 -20.16 35.29 9.89
CA ALA A 3 -20.77 36.04 8.80
C ALA A 3 -22.05 35.32 8.37
N ALA A 4 -23.18 35.80 8.88
CA ALA A 4 -24.50 35.41 8.39
C ALA A 4 -24.70 35.96 6.97
N SER A 5 -24.81 35.07 5.99
CA SER A 5 -25.08 35.41 4.59
C SER A 5 -26.53 35.85 4.46
N LYS A 6 -26.76 37.15 4.30
CA LYS A 6 -28.10 37.75 4.13
C LYS A 6 -28.65 37.39 2.75
N SER A 7 -29.86 36.83 2.68
CA SER A 7 -30.55 36.63 1.40
C SER A 7 -31.05 37.98 0.87
N LEU A 8 -30.51 38.41 -0.27
CA LEU A 8 -31.06 39.52 -1.02
C LEU A 8 -32.36 39.07 -1.70
N LEU A 9 -33.49 39.51 -1.18
CA LEU A 9 -34.78 39.38 -1.86
C LEU A 9 -34.77 40.31 -3.08
N ARG A 10 -34.63 39.73 -4.27
CA ARG A 10 -34.83 40.44 -5.53
C ARG A 10 -36.34 40.54 -5.77
N THR A 11 -36.93 41.67 -5.41
CA THR A 11 -38.31 42.00 -5.79
C THR A 11 -38.34 42.28 -7.29
N CYS A 12 -38.77 41.29 -8.07
CA CYS A 12 -39.07 41.47 -9.48
C CYS A 12 -40.34 42.33 -9.58
N VAL A 13 -40.23 43.49 -10.21
CA VAL A 13 -41.40 44.28 -10.62
C VAL A 13 -42.29 43.39 -11.49
N ALA A 14 -43.56 43.24 -11.11
CA ALA A 14 -44.54 42.47 -11.83
C ALA A 14 -44.88 43.15 -13.16
N GLY A 15 -44.03 42.95 -14.18
CA GLY A 15 -44.42 43.14 -15.56
C GLY A 15 -45.51 42.13 -15.89
N THR A 16 -46.65 42.61 -16.38
CA THR A 16 -47.77 41.82 -16.88
C THR A 16 -47.29 40.89 -18.00
N ARG A 17 -46.87 39.68 -17.61
CA ARG A 17 -46.57 38.60 -18.55
C ARG A 17 -47.89 38.10 -19.13
N GLN A 18 -48.04 38.23 -20.44
CA GLN A 18 -49.10 37.57 -21.19
C GLN A 18 -49.13 36.06 -20.85
N PRO A 19 -50.29 35.45 -20.63
CA PRO A 19 -50.38 34.02 -20.36
C PRO A 19 -49.94 33.26 -21.62
N SER A 20 -48.75 32.66 -21.58
CA SER A 20 -48.32 31.76 -22.65
C SER A 20 -49.19 30.50 -22.62
N LEU A 21 -49.96 30.25 -23.67
CA LEU A 21 -50.77 29.04 -23.87
C LEU A 21 -49.94 27.80 -24.22
N LEU A 22 -48.62 27.94 -24.37
CA LEU A 22 -47.71 26.82 -24.54
C LEU A 22 -47.50 26.14 -23.19
N PRO A 23 -47.62 24.80 -23.09
CA PRO A 23 -47.39 24.09 -21.84
C PRO A 23 -46.00 24.45 -21.35
N HIS A 24 -45.90 24.89 -20.09
CA HIS A 24 -44.62 25.13 -19.44
C HIS A 24 -43.87 23.80 -19.42
N VAL A 25 -42.99 23.58 -20.41
CA VAL A 25 -42.14 22.40 -20.43
C VAL A 25 -41.21 22.57 -19.25
N GLN A 26 -41.55 21.94 -18.13
CA GLN A 26 -40.68 21.87 -16.97
C GLN A 26 -39.37 21.24 -17.44
N THR A 27 -38.36 22.07 -17.69
CA THR A 27 -37.02 21.63 -18.03
C THR A 27 -36.51 20.84 -16.83
N ARG A 28 -36.32 19.54 -17.03
CA ARG A 28 -35.94 18.61 -15.96
C ARG A 28 -34.48 18.82 -15.57
N HIS A 29 -34.21 19.81 -14.71
CA HIS A 29 -32.87 20.05 -14.18
C HIS A 29 -32.40 18.85 -13.34
N GLU A 30 -31.12 18.47 -13.47
CA GLU A 30 -30.50 17.36 -12.75
C GLU A 30 -30.31 17.62 -11.25
N SER A 31 -30.68 18.81 -10.77
CA SER A 31 -30.41 19.34 -9.43
C SER A 31 -31.17 18.70 -8.27
N THR A 32 -31.93 17.62 -8.48
CA THR A 32 -32.64 16.95 -7.37
C THR A 32 -31.79 15.84 -6.76
N ALA A 33 -31.68 15.84 -5.42
CA ALA A 33 -30.96 14.81 -4.67
C ALA A 33 -31.41 13.38 -5.03
N ARG A 34 -32.69 13.18 -5.36
CA ARG A 34 -33.23 11.87 -5.80
C ARG A 34 -32.59 11.38 -7.10
N ARG A 35 -32.37 12.27 -8.07
CA ARG A 35 -31.77 11.92 -9.37
C ARG A 35 -30.29 11.59 -9.20
N HIS A 36 -29.56 12.42 -8.45
CA HIS A 36 -28.16 12.14 -8.09
C HIS A 36 -28.02 10.82 -7.35
N LYS A 37 -28.87 10.55 -6.35
CA LYS A 37 -28.87 9.27 -5.62
C LYS A 37 -29.08 8.10 -6.59
N LYS A 38 -30.09 8.18 -7.47
CA LYS A 38 -30.41 7.14 -8.45
C LYS A 38 -29.25 6.85 -9.41
N LEU A 39 -28.56 7.89 -9.89
CA LEU A 39 -27.42 7.75 -10.81
C LEU A 39 -26.19 7.15 -10.11
N LEU A 40 -26.02 7.40 -8.81
CA LEU A 40 -24.88 6.90 -8.02
C LEU A 40 -25.17 5.58 -7.27
N ILE A 41 -26.32 4.93 -7.52
CA ILE A 41 -26.62 3.63 -6.89
C ILE A 41 -25.68 2.57 -7.45
N LEU A 42 -24.95 1.91 -6.56
CA LEU A 42 -24.21 0.69 -6.87
C LEU A 42 -25.01 -0.54 -6.40
N PRO A 43 -25.04 -1.63 -7.19
CA PRO A 43 -25.67 -2.87 -6.75
C PRO A 43 -24.92 -3.47 -5.55
N ALA A 44 -25.64 -4.20 -4.70
CA ALA A 44 -25.04 -4.97 -3.63
C ALA A 44 -24.15 -6.10 -4.21
N ALA A 45 -23.18 -6.58 -3.41
CA ALA A 45 -22.36 -7.70 -3.85
C ALA A 45 -23.23 -8.96 -4.04
N PRO A 46 -22.93 -9.81 -5.05
CA PRO A 46 -23.76 -10.97 -5.36
C PRO A 46 -24.00 -11.95 -4.19
N SER A 47 -23.08 -11.99 -3.22
CA SER A 47 -23.20 -12.81 -2.02
C SER A 47 -24.31 -12.39 -1.05
N TYR A 48 -24.87 -11.18 -1.20
CA TYR A 48 -26.01 -10.70 -0.42
C TYR A 48 -27.38 -11.03 -1.04
N ASN A 49 -27.40 -11.65 -2.22
CA ASN A 49 -28.63 -12.08 -2.89
C ASN A 49 -28.76 -13.61 -2.75
N PRO A 50 -29.40 -14.12 -1.67
CA PRO A 50 -29.52 -15.55 -1.46
C PRO A 50 -30.49 -16.16 -2.49
N SER A 51 -30.19 -17.39 -2.93
CA SER A 51 -31.08 -18.18 -3.80
C SER A 51 -32.21 -18.86 -3.04
N SER A 52 -32.07 -19.02 -1.73
CA SER A 52 -33.04 -19.65 -0.83
C SER A 52 -33.48 -18.68 0.26
N HIS A 53 -34.74 -18.76 0.67
CA HIS A 53 -35.29 -18.00 1.80
C HIS A 53 -34.97 -18.64 3.17
N SER A 54 -34.38 -19.83 3.20
CA SER A 54 -34.00 -20.49 4.46
C SER A 54 -32.78 -19.79 5.10
N PRO A 55 -32.74 -19.65 6.44
CA PRO A 55 -31.61 -19.04 7.12
C PRO A 55 -30.37 -19.94 6.99
N GLN A 56 -29.32 -19.41 6.36
CA GLN A 56 -28.05 -20.12 6.15
C GLN A 56 -26.87 -19.24 6.51
N LEU A 57 -25.82 -19.83 7.07
CA LEU A 57 -24.55 -19.16 7.34
C LEU A 57 -23.70 -19.18 6.06
N VAL A 58 -23.46 -18.01 5.47
CA VAL A 58 -22.65 -17.86 4.25
C VAL A 58 -21.27 -17.32 4.59
N PHE A 59 -20.22 -18.01 4.15
CA PHE A 59 -18.85 -17.52 4.25
C PHE A 59 -18.57 -16.54 3.10
N ASN A 60 -18.43 -15.25 3.43
CA ASN A 60 -18.22 -14.15 2.48
C ASN A 60 -16.92 -13.39 2.81
N PRO A 61 -15.73 -13.90 2.43
CA PRO A 61 -14.47 -13.22 2.70
C PRO A 61 -14.43 -11.91 1.92
N PRO A 62 -14.27 -10.74 2.57
CA PRO A 62 -14.29 -9.45 1.90
C PRO A 62 -13.02 -9.25 1.06
N SER A 63 -13.16 -8.56 -0.08
CA SER A 63 -12.03 -8.13 -0.92
C SER A 63 -11.36 -6.87 -0.36
N ALA A 64 -10.96 -6.91 0.91
CA ALA A 64 -10.36 -5.79 1.64
C ALA A 64 -9.10 -6.24 2.42
N ALA A 65 -8.25 -5.28 2.79
CA ALA A 65 -7.12 -5.57 3.66
C ALA A 65 -7.59 -5.99 5.06
N PRO A 66 -6.98 -7.01 5.69
CA PRO A 66 -7.32 -7.40 7.05
C PRO A 66 -6.93 -6.30 8.04
N SER A 67 -7.67 -6.20 9.15
CA SER A 67 -7.30 -5.34 10.26
C SER A 67 -6.19 -5.97 11.11
N VAL A 68 -5.51 -5.15 11.93
CA VAL A 68 -4.45 -5.60 12.86
C VAL A 68 -4.97 -6.66 13.86
N TYR A 69 -6.25 -6.61 14.20
CA TYR A 69 -6.90 -7.57 15.10
C TYR A 69 -7.10 -8.96 14.47
N HIS A 70 -6.99 -9.09 13.14
CA HIS A 70 -6.95 -10.39 12.49
C HIS A 70 -5.54 -11.01 12.62
N THR A 71 -5.26 -11.51 13.83
CA THR A 71 -3.96 -12.08 14.19
C THR A 71 -3.66 -13.36 13.40
N PRO A 72 -2.56 -13.43 12.64
CA PRO A 72 -2.20 -14.65 11.93
C PRO A 72 -1.79 -15.76 12.92
N VAL A 73 -2.00 -17.02 12.53
CA VAL A 73 -1.73 -18.22 13.37
C VAL A 73 -0.33 -18.23 13.99
N LYS A 74 0.67 -17.66 13.30
CA LYS A 74 2.07 -17.58 13.77
C LYS A 74 2.24 -16.71 15.03
N PHE A 75 1.34 -15.75 15.26
CA PHE A 75 1.38 -14.83 16.40
C PHE A 75 0.43 -15.24 17.53
N LEU A 76 -0.37 -16.29 17.33
CA LEU A 76 -1.21 -16.83 18.40
C LEU A 76 -0.38 -17.68 19.38
N PRO A 77 -0.67 -17.60 20.69
CA PRO A 77 -0.13 -18.54 21.68
C PRO A 77 -0.43 -19.99 21.31
N LYS A 78 0.43 -20.93 21.71
CA LYS A 78 0.30 -22.32 21.27
C LYS A 78 -1.03 -22.96 21.68
N ASP A 79 -1.55 -22.60 22.85
CA ASP A 79 -2.75 -23.17 23.46
C ASP A 79 -4.05 -22.47 23.03
N ASP A 80 -3.97 -21.46 22.15
CA ASP A 80 -5.14 -20.73 21.67
C ASP A 80 -6.00 -21.59 20.73
N SER A 81 -7.27 -21.82 21.10
CA SER A 81 -8.23 -22.63 20.33
C SER A 81 -8.49 -22.10 18.92
N ARG A 82 -8.28 -20.79 18.68
CA ARG A 82 -8.42 -20.17 17.36
C ARG A 82 -7.44 -20.73 16.33
N ARG A 83 -6.31 -21.31 16.76
CA ARG A 83 -5.36 -21.96 15.85
C ARG A 83 -6.01 -23.10 15.07
N ALA A 84 -6.78 -23.95 15.75
CA ALA A 84 -7.51 -25.05 15.11
C ALA A 84 -8.56 -24.54 14.12
N MET A 85 -9.31 -23.49 14.50
CA MET A 85 -10.31 -22.87 13.62
C MET A 85 -9.69 -22.28 12.35
N TYR A 86 -8.58 -21.54 12.46
CA TYR A 86 -7.89 -20.96 11.31
C TYR A 86 -7.27 -22.03 10.40
N SER A 87 -6.70 -23.10 10.96
CA SER A 87 -6.22 -24.24 10.17
C SER A 87 -7.34 -24.93 9.40
N ALA A 88 -8.49 -25.16 10.03
CA ALA A 88 -9.65 -25.76 9.38
C ALA A 88 -10.20 -24.86 8.25
N ALA A 89 -10.33 -23.56 8.50
CA ALA A 89 -10.80 -22.59 7.51
C ALA A 89 -9.84 -22.49 6.29
N ALA A 90 -8.53 -22.47 6.53
CA ALA A 90 -7.52 -22.45 5.46
C ALA A 90 -7.58 -23.74 4.61
N ALA A 91 -7.73 -24.90 5.24
CA ALA A 91 -7.88 -26.17 4.54
C ALA A 91 -9.14 -26.19 3.67
N GLN A 92 -10.27 -25.73 4.20
CA GLN A 92 -11.54 -25.63 3.46
C GLN A 92 -11.45 -24.66 2.29
N ALA A 93 -10.85 -23.48 2.49
CA ALA A 93 -10.64 -22.49 1.45
C ALA A 93 -9.75 -23.02 0.31
N ASN A 94 -8.64 -23.69 0.65
CA ASN A 94 -7.76 -24.32 -0.33
C ASN A 94 -8.49 -25.43 -1.11
N ALA A 95 -9.25 -26.29 -0.43
CA ALA A 95 -10.05 -27.33 -1.07
C ALA A 95 -11.12 -26.74 -2.01
N ALA A 96 -11.82 -25.67 -1.59
CA ALA A 96 -12.81 -24.99 -2.41
C ALA A 96 -12.18 -24.30 -3.64
N ALA A 97 -11.02 -23.67 -3.47
CA ALA A 97 -10.26 -23.06 -4.56
C ALA A 97 -9.75 -24.10 -5.56
N LEU A 98 -9.28 -25.27 -5.09
CA LEU A 98 -8.86 -26.37 -5.97
C LEU A 98 -10.02 -26.98 -6.77
N ARG A 99 -11.24 -26.99 -6.21
CA ARG A 99 -12.45 -27.51 -6.89
C ARG A 99 -12.98 -26.55 -7.96
N ARG A 100 -12.80 -25.24 -7.79
CA ARG A 100 -13.36 -24.22 -8.70
C ARG A 100 -12.29 -23.77 -9.70
N GLN A 101 -12.47 -24.09 -10.97
CA GLN A 101 -11.57 -23.64 -12.04
C GLN A 101 -11.64 -22.11 -12.28
N THR A 102 -12.79 -21.49 -12.02
CA THR A 102 -13.03 -20.05 -12.19
C THR A 102 -13.87 -19.48 -11.04
N SER A 103 -13.73 -18.19 -10.73
CA SER A 103 -14.57 -17.52 -9.72
C SER A 103 -15.97 -17.22 -10.29
N PRO A 104 -17.04 -17.30 -9.49
CA PRO A 104 -18.41 -17.00 -9.96
C PRO A 104 -18.58 -15.59 -10.52
N VAL A 105 -17.78 -14.64 -10.02
CA VAL A 105 -17.76 -13.23 -10.44
C VAL A 105 -17.14 -13.04 -11.83
N ALA A 106 -16.27 -13.96 -12.27
CA ALA A 106 -15.63 -13.96 -13.59
C ALA A 106 -16.34 -14.90 -14.58
N SER A 107 -17.62 -15.20 -14.36
CA SER A 107 -18.40 -16.04 -15.28
C SER A 107 -18.56 -15.34 -16.64
N PRO A 108 -18.49 -16.08 -17.77
CA PRO A 108 -18.71 -15.52 -19.10
C PRO A 108 -20.03 -14.76 -19.18
N GLY A 109 -20.01 -13.53 -19.70
CA GLY A 109 -21.21 -12.68 -19.87
C GLY A 109 -21.45 -11.62 -18.79
N THR A 110 -20.58 -11.51 -17.79
CA THR A 110 -20.58 -10.38 -16.83
C THR A 110 -19.62 -9.26 -17.29
N PRO A 111 -19.83 -7.97 -16.91
CA PRO A 111 -18.87 -6.89 -17.24
C PRO A 111 -17.48 -7.09 -16.62
N LEU A 112 -17.34 -8.03 -15.67
CA LEU A 112 -16.08 -8.47 -15.06
C LEU A 112 -15.49 -9.72 -15.75
N SER A 113 -16.14 -10.22 -16.81
CA SER A 113 -15.64 -11.28 -17.70
C SER A 113 -14.51 -10.75 -18.59
N ALA A 114 -13.46 -10.20 -17.99
CA ALA A 114 -12.20 -10.02 -18.68
C ALA A 114 -11.60 -11.40 -18.95
N GLY A 115 -10.96 -11.59 -20.10
CA GLY A 115 -10.13 -12.75 -20.38
C GLY A 115 -9.15 -12.93 -19.22
N SER A 116 -9.41 -13.94 -18.40
CA SER A 116 -8.61 -14.24 -17.22
C SER A 116 -7.18 -14.54 -17.70
N ARG A 117 -6.25 -13.59 -17.50
CA ARG A 117 -4.85 -13.90 -17.26
C ARG A 117 -4.68 -14.30 -15.79
N LEU A 118 -5.65 -15.03 -15.23
CA LEU A 118 -5.46 -15.60 -13.91
C LEU A 118 -4.20 -16.45 -14.00
N PRO A 119 -3.28 -16.33 -13.04
CA PRO A 119 -2.13 -17.21 -13.02
C PRO A 119 -2.63 -18.66 -13.10
N PRO A 120 -1.89 -19.54 -13.79
CA PRO A 120 -2.22 -20.96 -13.80
C PRO A 120 -2.42 -21.44 -12.37
N ARG A 121 -3.28 -22.47 -12.21
CA ARG A 121 -3.53 -23.26 -10.99
C ARG A 121 -2.56 -22.88 -9.88
N PRO A 122 -3.01 -22.33 -8.72
CA PRO A 122 -2.12 -21.75 -7.72
C PRO A 122 -0.95 -22.68 -7.50
N SER A 123 0.20 -22.35 -8.10
CA SER A 123 1.39 -23.13 -7.86
C SER A 123 1.65 -22.95 -6.38
N ALA A 124 2.08 -23.99 -5.68
CA ALA A 124 2.49 -23.88 -4.29
C ALA A 124 3.64 -22.86 -4.07
N GLY A 125 4.12 -22.21 -5.15
CA GLY A 125 5.11 -21.15 -5.13
C GLY A 125 4.52 -19.83 -4.63
N LEU A 126 5.19 -19.27 -3.64
CA LEU A 126 5.00 -17.89 -3.22
C LEU A 126 5.24 -16.93 -4.41
N PRO A 127 4.64 -15.73 -4.41
CA PRO A 127 4.96 -14.71 -5.41
C PRO A 127 6.46 -14.38 -5.41
N SER A 128 6.96 -13.86 -6.53
CA SER A 128 8.37 -13.51 -6.64
C SER A 128 8.75 -12.50 -5.54
N PRO A 129 9.87 -12.74 -4.82
CA PRO A 129 10.24 -11.90 -3.71
C PRO A 129 10.71 -10.53 -4.22
N VAL A 130 10.19 -9.43 -3.65
CA VAL A 130 10.61 -8.05 -3.97
C VAL A 130 12.12 -7.87 -3.79
N ARG A 131 12.69 -8.51 -2.76
CA ARG A 131 14.12 -8.56 -2.50
C ARG A 131 14.60 -10.01 -2.61
N LYS A 132 15.60 -10.25 -3.46
CA LYS A 132 16.20 -11.58 -3.61
C LYS A 132 16.71 -12.08 -2.24
N PRO A 133 16.37 -13.32 -1.83
CA PRO A 133 16.94 -13.93 -0.63
C PRO A 133 18.46 -13.94 -0.74
N TYR A 134 19.14 -13.58 0.34
CA TYR A 134 20.60 -13.65 0.43
C TYR A 134 20.97 -14.47 1.66
N GLU A 135 21.99 -15.31 1.52
CA GLU A 135 22.53 -16.09 2.63
C GLU A 135 23.56 -15.26 3.40
N LYS A 136 23.46 -15.31 4.73
CA LYS A 136 24.41 -14.61 5.61
C LYS A 136 25.69 -15.47 5.72
N LYS A 137 26.82 -14.92 5.30
CA LYS A 137 28.14 -15.57 5.39
C LYS A 137 28.90 -15.08 6.61
N TYR A 138 29.41 -16.01 7.42
CA TYR A 138 30.17 -15.75 8.64
C TYR A 138 31.57 -16.37 8.57
N HIS A 139 32.29 -16.11 7.47
CA HIS A 139 33.59 -16.72 7.15
C HIS A 139 34.80 -15.87 7.57
N LEU A 140 34.58 -14.75 8.25
CA LEU A 140 35.65 -13.86 8.71
C LEU A 140 36.04 -14.17 10.15
N ASP A 141 37.34 -14.36 10.34
CA ASP A 141 37.96 -14.56 11.64
C ASP A 141 38.43 -13.23 12.27
N ALA A 142 38.73 -13.24 13.57
CA ALA A 142 39.16 -12.07 14.34
C ALA A 142 40.37 -11.36 13.70
N ALA A 143 41.36 -12.11 13.22
CA ALA A 143 42.54 -11.57 12.56
C ALA A 143 42.19 -10.75 11.30
N LYS A 144 41.25 -11.24 10.47
CA LYS A 144 40.79 -10.52 9.27
C LYS A 144 40.01 -9.26 9.63
N ILE A 145 39.25 -9.30 10.73
CA ILE A 145 38.53 -8.14 11.25
C ILE A 145 39.51 -7.05 11.68
N GLU A 146 40.59 -7.40 12.36
CA GLU A 146 41.66 -6.46 12.74
C GLU A 146 42.37 -5.87 11.51
N GLU A 147 42.63 -6.69 10.48
CA GLU A 147 43.20 -6.20 9.22
C GLU A 147 42.27 -5.18 8.55
N ILE A 148 40.95 -5.46 8.50
CA ILE A 148 39.94 -4.49 8.04
C ILE A 148 40.03 -3.18 8.83
N ARG A 149 40.20 -3.26 10.16
CA ARG A 149 40.32 -2.07 11.00
C ARG A 149 41.56 -1.27 10.63
N ARG A 150 42.70 -1.94 10.56
CA ARG A 150 44.01 -1.34 10.27
C ARG A 150 43.99 -0.64 8.92
N LEU A 151 43.56 -1.32 7.85
CA LEU A 151 43.54 -0.76 6.49
C LEU A 151 42.62 0.45 6.38
N ARG A 152 41.46 0.41 7.05
CA ARG A 152 40.47 1.49 7.00
C ARG A 152 40.88 2.73 7.79
N LEU A 153 41.61 2.54 8.88
CA LEU A 153 42.18 3.64 9.67
C LEU A 153 43.41 4.26 9.01
N SER A 154 44.23 3.45 8.31
CA SER A 154 45.44 3.96 7.65
C SER A 154 45.13 4.86 6.47
N ASP A 155 44.27 4.42 5.55
CA ASP A 155 43.87 5.24 4.40
C ASP A 155 42.40 4.97 4.02
N PRO A 156 41.46 5.81 4.50
CA PRO A 156 40.05 5.65 4.20
C PRO A 156 39.66 6.07 2.77
N GLU A 157 40.54 6.75 2.03
CA GLU A 157 40.35 7.10 0.61
C GLU A 157 40.64 5.90 -0.27
N GLN A 158 41.79 5.25 -0.07
CA GLN A 158 42.14 4.04 -0.80
C GLN A 158 41.29 2.83 -0.37
N TRP A 159 41.13 2.62 0.94
CA TRP A 159 40.41 1.47 1.52
C TRP A 159 38.96 1.81 1.85
N THR A 160 38.18 2.04 0.79
CA THR A 160 36.74 2.27 0.89
C THR A 160 35.98 1.01 1.36
N ARG A 161 34.73 1.20 1.79
CA ARG A 161 33.87 0.08 2.22
C ARG A 161 33.66 -0.94 1.11
N VAL A 162 33.59 -0.46 -0.14
CA VAL A 162 33.41 -1.29 -1.34
C VAL A 162 34.63 -2.18 -1.54
N ARG A 163 35.84 -1.60 -1.56
CA ARG A 163 37.08 -2.36 -1.76
C ARG A 163 37.37 -3.36 -0.65
N LEU A 164 37.11 -2.99 0.60
CA LEU A 164 37.27 -3.92 1.72
C LEU A 164 36.24 -5.05 1.66
N ALA A 165 35.00 -4.75 1.27
CA ALA A 165 33.97 -5.76 1.07
C ALA A 165 34.36 -6.77 -0.01
N GLU A 166 34.93 -6.30 -1.12
CA GLU A 166 35.44 -7.15 -2.20
C GLU A 166 36.65 -7.98 -1.76
N LYS A 167 37.66 -7.35 -1.12
CA LYS A 167 38.88 -8.02 -0.64
C LYS A 167 38.57 -9.17 0.32
N PHE A 168 37.65 -8.95 1.27
CA PHE A 168 37.31 -9.92 2.32
C PHE A 168 36.04 -10.73 2.00
N GLY A 169 35.41 -10.51 0.84
CA GLY A 169 34.18 -11.19 0.43
C GLY A 169 33.01 -11.01 1.39
N CYS A 170 32.87 -9.83 2.01
CA CYS A 170 31.87 -9.54 3.04
C CYS A 170 30.94 -8.37 2.65
N SER A 171 29.92 -8.08 3.47
CA SER A 171 29.00 -6.97 3.19
C SER A 171 29.65 -5.61 3.45
N GLN A 172 29.42 -4.63 2.56
CA GLN A 172 29.80 -3.23 2.80
C GLN A 172 29.21 -2.67 4.10
N PHE A 173 28.04 -3.16 4.49
CA PHE A 173 27.42 -2.84 5.77
C PHE A 173 28.27 -3.33 6.94
N PHE A 174 28.71 -4.60 6.88
CA PHE A 174 29.56 -5.21 7.89
C PHE A 174 30.87 -4.43 8.09
N VAL A 175 31.54 -4.02 7.01
CA VAL A 175 32.77 -3.19 7.11
C VAL A 175 32.50 -1.87 7.86
N GLY A 176 31.35 -1.24 7.62
CA GLY A 176 30.97 0.00 8.32
C GLY A 176 30.64 -0.20 9.80
N MET A 177 30.20 -1.40 10.18
CA MET A 177 29.99 -1.81 11.56
C MET A 177 31.32 -2.12 12.26
N VAL A 178 32.28 -2.72 11.55
CA VAL A 178 33.62 -3.04 12.08
C VAL A 178 34.43 -1.78 12.39
N VAL A 179 34.51 -0.83 11.45
CA VAL A 179 35.23 0.45 11.63
C VAL A 179 34.56 1.63 10.91
N GLN A 180 34.43 2.72 11.65
CA GLN A 180 33.97 4.01 11.15
C GLN A 180 35.15 4.96 10.90
N ALA A 181 35.29 5.46 9.68
CA ALA A 181 36.25 6.51 9.33
C ALA A 181 35.60 7.89 9.59
N ARG A 182 35.65 8.37 10.84
CA ARG A 182 34.92 9.56 11.30
C ARG A 182 35.26 10.83 10.53
N GLU A 183 36.55 11.08 10.32
CA GLU A 183 37.02 12.29 9.60
C GLU A 183 36.52 12.32 8.14
N LYS A 184 36.64 11.19 7.43
CA LYS A 184 36.08 11.04 6.10
C LYS A 184 34.56 11.20 6.09
N ALA A 185 33.86 10.64 7.08
CA ALA A 185 32.41 10.77 7.19
C ALA A 185 31.97 12.24 7.38
N ARG A 186 32.70 13.01 8.20
CA ARG A 186 32.47 14.46 8.38
C ARG A 186 32.68 15.23 7.08
N ARG A 187 33.77 14.97 6.36
CA ARG A 187 34.04 15.59 5.06
C ARG A 187 32.92 15.34 4.05
N VAL A 188 32.53 14.07 3.89
CA VAL A 188 31.43 13.69 2.99
C VAL A 188 30.10 14.33 3.42
N ALA A 189 29.84 14.48 4.73
CA ALA A 189 28.64 15.15 5.21
C ALA A 189 28.61 16.64 4.82
N MET A 190 29.74 17.34 4.95
CA MET A 190 29.89 18.75 4.52
C MET A 190 29.74 18.89 3.01
N GLU A 191 30.35 18.00 2.22
CA GLU A 191 30.18 18.00 0.75
C GLU A 191 28.72 17.78 0.34
N GLN A 192 28.03 16.85 1.00
CA GLN A 192 26.61 16.61 0.77
C GLN A 192 25.75 17.82 1.17
N GLU A 193 26.12 18.55 2.22
CA GLU A 193 25.45 19.79 2.61
C GLU A 193 25.59 20.86 1.54
N GLY A 194 26.82 21.12 1.06
CA GLY A 194 27.03 22.03 -0.06
C GLY A 194 26.28 21.59 -1.33
N MET A 195 26.15 20.28 -1.58
CA MET A 195 25.29 19.77 -2.67
C MET A 195 23.79 20.04 -2.44
N ARG A 196 23.32 19.97 -1.19
CA ARG A 196 21.93 20.26 -0.80
C ARG A 196 21.63 21.75 -0.91
N GLU A 197 22.56 22.63 -0.57
CA GLU A 197 22.42 24.07 -0.72
C GLU A 197 22.20 24.48 -2.18
N ARG A 198 22.90 23.82 -3.11
CA ARG A 198 22.73 24.00 -4.56
C ARG A 198 21.37 23.53 -5.10
N TRP A 199 20.53 22.88 -4.30
CA TRP A 199 19.20 22.49 -4.77
C TRP A 199 18.28 23.70 -4.90
N GLY A 200 17.74 23.91 -6.10
CA GLY A 200 16.66 24.85 -6.34
C GLY A 200 15.36 24.47 -5.62
N LYS A 201 14.45 25.45 -5.47
CA LYS A 201 13.20 25.37 -4.70
C LYS A 201 12.41 24.07 -4.91
N ARG A 202 12.06 23.74 -6.17
CA ARG A 202 11.26 22.56 -6.51
C ARG A 202 11.88 21.24 -6.04
N ARG A 203 13.21 21.10 -6.13
CA ARG A 203 13.90 19.87 -5.70
C ARG A 203 13.92 19.77 -4.17
N ARG A 204 14.13 20.89 -3.48
CA ARG A 204 14.13 20.96 -2.02
C ARG A 204 12.77 20.55 -1.46
N GLU A 205 11.69 21.19 -1.93
CA GLU A 205 10.31 20.88 -1.53
C GLU A 205 9.96 19.40 -1.76
N ALA A 206 10.31 18.85 -2.93
CA ALA A 206 10.07 17.43 -3.24
C ALA A 206 10.88 16.44 -2.37
N ARG A 207 12.01 16.88 -1.79
CA ARG A 207 12.82 16.06 -0.87
C ARG A 207 12.26 16.13 0.53
N GLU A 208 11.90 17.32 1.01
CA GLU A 208 11.19 17.50 2.28
C GLU A 208 9.88 16.69 2.31
N GLU A 209 9.09 16.73 1.24
CA GLU A 209 7.84 15.96 1.16
C GLU A 209 8.05 14.44 1.14
N ARG A 210 9.19 13.98 0.60
CA ARG A 210 9.56 12.56 0.71
C ARG A 210 9.86 12.19 2.16
N GLU A 211 10.59 13.04 2.90
CA GLU A 211 10.89 12.78 4.31
C GLU A 211 9.61 12.83 5.16
N ARG A 212 8.71 13.80 4.94
CA ARG A 212 7.40 13.82 5.61
C ARG A 212 6.61 12.54 5.38
N ARG A 213 6.52 12.07 4.13
CA ARG A 213 5.84 10.79 3.83
C ARG A 213 6.51 9.62 4.53
N LYS A 214 7.84 9.57 4.56
CA LYS A 214 8.60 8.50 5.24
C LYS A 214 8.37 8.51 6.75
N GLU A 215 8.29 9.69 7.37
CA GLU A 215 7.95 9.82 8.79
C GLU A 215 6.52 9.37 9.08
N LEU A 216 5.58 9.67 8.18
CA LEU A 216 4.18 9.27 8.32
C LEU A 216 3.95 7.76 8.16
N TRP A 217 4.76 7.05 7.36
CA TRP A 217 4.59 5.61 7.11
C TRP A 217 4.54 4.74 8.37
N GLY A 218 5.17 5.17 9.48
CA GLY A 218 5.20 4.43 10.73
C GLY A 218 4.28 4.95 11.84
N ARG A 219 3.48 6.00 11.60
CA ARG A 219 2.63 6.62 12.63
C ARG A 219 1.23 6.01 12.74
N ASP A 220 0.65 5.56 11.62
CA ASP A 220 -0.77 5.15 11.54
C ASP A 220 -0.94 3.61 11.56
N LEU A 221 -0.19 2.89 12.40
CA LEU A 221 -0.38 1.45 12.64
C LEU A 221 -1.30 1.17 13.84
#